data_AF-A0A963SA27-F1
#
_entry.id   AF-A0A963SA27-F1
#
_cell.length_a   1.000
_cell.length_b   1.000
_cell.length_c   1.000
_cell.angle_alpha   90.00
_cell.angle_beta   90.00
_cell.angle_gamma   90.00
#
_symmetry.space_group_name_H-M   'P 1'
#
loop_
_entity.id
_entity.type
_entity.pdbx_description
1 polymer ?
#
loop_
_entity_poly.entity_id
_entity_poly.type
_entity_poly.pdbx_seq_one_letter_code
_entity_poly.pdbx_strand_id
1 'polypeptide(L)' 'GPLFRLEQVEGEPDADIRARFDGPVLLIPRHGPVHVDGEEIPPGGCALAEALSDVAFVPYGICLIAQPCK' A
#
# COMPACT_ATOMS: atom_id res chain seq x y z
N GLY A 1 -7.23 4.09 -13.25
CA GLY A 1 -8.28 3.64 -14.19
C GLY A 1 -9.65 4.09 -13.69
N PRO A 2 -10.75 3.76 -14.40
CA PRO A 2 -12.09 4.21 -14.01
C PRO A 2 -12.61 3.53 -12.73
N LEU A 3 -12.14 2.31 -12.43
CA LEU A 3 -12.62 1.52 -11.29
C LEU A 3 -11.65 1.53 -10.11
N PHE A 4 -10.35 1.59 -10.38
CA PHE A 4 -9.30 1.59 -9.35
C PHE A 4 -8.22 2.60 -9.72
N ARG A 5 -7.72 3.28 -8.69
CA ARG A 5 -6.40 3.92 -8.72
C ARG A 5 -5.37 2.91 -8.27
N LEU A 6 -4.22 2.93 -8.95
CA LEU A 6 -3.10 2.06 -8.70
C LEU A 6 -1.85 2.94 -8.67
N GLU A 7 -0.99 2.73 -7.69
CA GLU A 7 0.28 3.44 -7.55
C GLU A 7 1.37 2.44 -7.15
N GLN A 8 2.60 2.65 -7.62
CA GLN A 8 3.76 1.94 -7.11
C GLN A 8 4.46 2.83 -6.08
N VAL A 9 4.63 2.30 -4.88
CA VAL A 9 5.35 2.97 -3.79
C VAL A 9 6.72 2.31 -3.64
N GLU A 10 7.76 3.13 -3.67
CA GLU A 10 9.14 2.74 -3.34
C GLU A 10 9.47 3.32 -1.96
N GLY A 11 9.79 2.44 -1.00
CA GLY A 11 9.92 2.83 0.40
C GLY A 11 8.57 3.25 0.99
N GLU A 12 8.52 4.45 1.56
CA GLU A 12 7.30 5.01 2.17
C GLU A 12 6.53 5.90 1.20
N PRO A 13 5.18 5.88 1.26
CA PRO A 13 4.37 6.80 0.47
C PRO A 13 4.57 8.25 0.94
N ASP A 14 4.79 9.15 -0.01
CA ASP A 14 4.90 10.58 0.24
C ASP A 14 3.55 11.23 0.57
N ALA A 15 3.58 12.54 0.84
CA ALA A 15 2.37 13.30 1.19
C ALA A 15 1.32 13.30 0.06
N ASP A 16 1.75 13.31 -1.20
CA ASP A 16 0.85 13.36 -2.35
C ASP A 16 0.16 12.01 -2.57
N ILE A 17 0.86 10.90 -2.36
CA ILE A 17 0.27 9.55 -2.37
C ILE A 17 -0.71 9.42 -1.19
N ARG A 18 -0.31 9.81 0.02
CA ARG A 18 -1.18 9.73 1.21
C ARG A 18 -2.46 10.54 1.04
N ALA A 19 -2.40 11.74 0.46
CA ALA A 19 -3.58 12.55 0.19
C ALA A 19 -4.49 11.93 -0.87
N ARG A 20 -3.94 11.19 -1.84
CA ARG A 20 -4.71 10.50 -2.88
C ARG A 20 -5.32 9.19 -2.40
N PHE A 21 -4.82 8.56 -1.34
CA PHE A 21 -5.30 7.27 -0.85
C PHE A 21 -5.90 7.43 0.55
N ASP A 22 -7.13 7.93 0.61
CA ASP A 22 -7.83 8.41 1.82
C ASP A 22 -8.82 7.39 2.43
N GLY A 23 -8.60 6.09 2.23
CA GLY A 23 -9.46 5.01 2.73
C GLY A 23 -8.87 3.63 2.47
N PRO A 24 -9.70 2.56 2.48
CA PRO A 24 -9.20 1.19 2.44
C PRO A 24 -8.35 0.91 1.19
N VAL A 25 -7.20 0.28 1.41
CA VAL A 25 -6.16 0.11 0.40
C VAL A 25 -5.69 -1.33 0.34
N LEU A 26 -5.70 -1.90 -0.87
CA LEU A 26 -5.11 -3.20 -1.15
C LEU A 26 -3.61 -3.03 -1.38
N LEU A 27 -2.81 -3.78 -0.63
CA LEU A 27 -1.36 -3.81 -0.70
C LEU A 27 -0.91 -5.09 -1.42
N ILE A 28 0.03 -4.95 -2.36
CA ILE A 28 0.63 -6.06 -3.10
C ILE A 28 2.15 -5.88 -3.07
N PRO A 29 2.84 -6.38 -2.04
CA PRO A 29 4.29 -6.28 -1.93
C PRO A 29 4.98 -6.99 -3.10
N ARG A 30 5.93 -6.29 -3.72
CA ARG A 30 6.73 -6.78 -4.87
C ARG A 30 8.19 -7.03 -4.47
N HIS A 31 8.69 -6.25 -3.51
CA HIS A 31 10.02 -6.38 -2.92
C HIS A 31 9.99 -5.85 -1.49
N GLY A 32 10.62 -6.55 -0.54
CA GLY A 32 10.49 -6.23 0.89
C GLY A 32 9.06 -6.46 1.42
N PRO A 33 8.90 -6.77 2.71
CA PRO A 33 7.56 -6.92 3.29
C PRO A 33 6.90 -5.56 3.56
N VAL A 34 5.59 -5.57 3.72
CA VAL A 34 4.86 -4.52 4.44
C VAL A 34 4.28 -5.13 5.72
N HIS A 35 4.02 -4.31 6.73
CA HIS A 35 3.33 -4.77 7.93
C HIS A 35 1.98 -4.07 8.04
N VAL A 36 0.92 -4.84 8.26
CA VAL A 36 -0.45 -4.35 8.47
C VAL A 36 -0.92 -4.86 9.81
N ASP A 37 -1.31 -3.98 10.72
CA ASP A 37 -1.73 -4.35 12.08
C ASP A 37 -0.73 -5.26 12.84
N GLY A 38 0.56 -5.11 12.54
CA GLY A 38 1.64 -5.92 13.11
C GLY A 38 1.88 -7.28 12.44
N GLU A 39 1.08 -7.67 11.45
CA GLU A 39 1.30 -8.86 10.63
C GLU A 39 2.20 -8.54 9.43
N GLU A 40 3.24 -9.35 9.23
CA GLU A 40 4.15 -9.22 8.08
C GLU A 40 3.55 -9.86 6.83
N ILE A 41 3.48 -9.08 5.74
CA ILE A 41 3.00 -9.52 4.44
C ILE A 41 4.19 -9.54 3.47
N PRO A 42 4.67 -10.74 3.07
CA PRO A 42 5.87 -10.86 2.24
C PRO A 42 5.57 -10.56 0.75
N PRO A 43 6.62 -10.35 -0.07
CA PRO A 43 6.49 -10.30 -1.52
C PRO A 43 5.73 -11.50 -2.10
N GLY A 44 4.78 -11.23 -3.00
CA GLY A 44 3.88 -12.23 -3.56
C GLY A 44 2.61 -12.48 -2.73
N GLY A 45 2.53 -11.92 -1.52
CA GLY A 45 1.30 -11.83 -0.73
C GLY A 45 0.42 -10.64 -1.11
N CYS A 46 -0.70 -10.52 -0.40
CA CYS A 46 -1.56 -9.33 -0.44
C CYS A 46 -2.27 -9.14 0.90
N ALA A 47 -2.61 -7.89 1.21
CA ALA A 47 -3.36 -7.54 2.41
C ALA A 47 -4.25 -6.32 2.15
N LEU A 48 -5.32 -6.21 2.92
CA LEU A 48 -6.19 -5.03 2.95
C LEU A 48 -5.90 -4.27 4.25
N ALA A 49 -5.66 -2.96 4.14
CA ALA A 49 -5.56 -2.06 5.28
C ALA A 49 -6.69 -1.03 5.22
N GLU A 50 -7.19 -0.58 6.37
CA GLU A 50 -8.26 0.44 6.43
C GLU A 50 -7.76 1.83 5.99
N ALA A 51 -6.49 2.12 6.22
CA ALA A 51 -5.80 3.30 5.69
C ALA A 51 -4.29 3.04 5.50
N LEU A 52 -3.63 3.88 4.69
CA LEU A 52 -2.16 3.85 4.54
C LEU A 52 -1.41 4.15 5.86
N SER A 53 -2.06 4.76 6.86
CA SER A 53 -1.48 4.98 8.19
C SER A 53 -1.30 3.68 8.98
N ASP A 54 -2.07 2.65 8.66
CA ASP A 54 -2.07 1.37 9.36
C ASP A 54 -1.00 0.40 8.80
N VAL A 55 -0.21 0.90 7.84
CA VAL A 55 0.77 0.14 7.07
C VAL A 55 2.17 0.66 7.34
N ALA A 56 3.05 -0.21 7.83
CA ALA A 56 4.48 0.07 7.90
C ALA A 56 5.19 -0.47 6.66
N PHE A 57 5.74 0.44 5.86
CA PHE A 57 6.56 0.11 4.70
C PHE A 57 8.03 0.04 5.10
N VAL A 58 8.77 -0.94 4.55
CA VAL A 58 10.23 -0.96 4.71
C VAL A 58 10.88 0.04 3.74
N PRO A 59 11.94 0.79 4.13
CA PRO A 59 12.53 1.84 3.28
C PRO A 59 13.06 1.37 1.92
N TYR A 60 13.42 0.09 1.80
CA TYR A 60 13.90 -0.55 0.56
C TYR A 60 12.79 -1.34 -0.18
N GLY A 61 11.54 -1.19 0.25
CA GLY A 61 10.40 -1.94 -0.24
C GLY A 61 9.88 -1.40 -1.57
N ILE A 62 9.19 -2.25 -2.31
CA ILE A 62 8.38 -1.88 -3.47
C ILE A 62 7.01 -2.53 -3.27
N CYS A 63 5.97 -1.71 -3.20
CA CYS A 63 4.59 -2.18 -3.03
C CYS A 63 3.69 -1.54 -4.08
N LEU A 64 2.85 -2.34 -4.73
CA LEU A 64 1.72 -1.78 -5.47
C LEU A 64 0.58 -1.56 -4.48
N ILE A 65 -0.05 -0.40 -4.57
CA ILE A 65 -1.22 -0.05 -3.76
C ILE A 65 -2.41 0.24 -4.67
N ALA A 66 -3.59 -0.29 -4.32
CA ALA A 66 -4.80 -0.10 -5.09
C ALA A 66 -5.96 0.34 -4.20
N GLN A 67 -6.75 1.29 -4.68
CA GLN A 67 -7.98 1.74 -4.01
C GLN A 67 -9.09 1.90 -5.06
N PRO A 68 -10.36 1.54 -4.74
CA PRO A 68 -11.49 1.84 -5.61
C PRO A 68 -11.59 3.34 -5.91
N CYS A 69 -11.90 3.68 -7.15
CA CYS A 69 -12.33 5.04 -7.48
C CYS A 69 -13.80 5.22 -7.04
N LYS A 70 -14.13 6.42 -6.55
CA LYS A 70 -15.52 6.84 -6.35
C LYS A 70 -16.21 7.08 -7.68
#